data_AF-A0AAD4LB66-F1
#
_entry.id   AF-A0AAD4LB66-F1
#
_cell.length_a   1.000
_cell.length_b   1.000
_cell.length_c   1.000
_cell.angle_alpha   90.00
_cell.angle_beta   90.00
_cell.angle_gamma   90.00
#
_symmetry.space_group_name_H-M   'P 1'
#
loop_
_entity.id
_entity.type
_entity.pdbx_description
1 polymer ?
#
loop_
_entity_poly.entity_id
_entity_poly.type
_entity_poly.pdbx_seq_one_letter_code
_entity_poly.pdbx_strand_id
1 'polypeptide(L)'
;VRELAADALSTQWANSLLRDVYDFISEYQKQTDTICPMEIPVFWFVAAGLAVTSFLGATFLGATTDSKEVFLVEKLIQHKDGPWRKYINNNSSYPCYFSNNEDCQRAEFLAFCQHVQYWRTSCQAFTSDFQGGNTLLTDPQIITHP
;
A
#
# COMPACT_ATOMS: atom_id res chain seq x y z
N VAL A 1 11.10 12.11 12.22
CA VAL A 1 10.10 11.32 12.97
C VAL A 1 8.68 11.58 12.51
N ARG A 2 8.18 12.82 12.54
CA ARG A 2 6.79 13.14 12.14
C ARG A 2 6.44 12.66 10.73
N GLU A 3 7.31 12.91 9.76
CA GLU A 3 7.12 12.50 8.36
C GLU A 3 7.11 10.97 8.23
N LEU A 4 8.15 10.29 8.72
CA LEU A 4 8.20 8.82 8.72
C LEU A 4 7.03 8.15 9.46
N ALA A 5 6.53 8.78 10.53
CA ALA A 5 5.33 8.31 11.22
C ALA A 5 4.08 8.49 10.35
N ALA A 6 3.99 9.58 9.59
CA ALA A 6 2.92 9.77 8.62
C ALA A 6 2.99 8.72 7.50
N ASP A 7 4.18 8.37 7.01
CA ASP A 7 4.36 7.34 5.99
C ASP A 7 3.95 5.95 6.51
N ALA A 8 4.38 5.58 7.72
CA ALA A 8 3.94 4.35 8.37
C ALA A 8 2.41 4.30 8.57
N LEU A 9 1.80 5.43 8.93
CA LEU A 9 0.34 5.55 9.05
C LEU A 9 -0.34 5.46 7.68
N SER A 10 0.23 6.02 6.62
CA SER A 10 -0.26 5.88 5.24
C SER A 10 -0.34 4.40 4.83
N THR A 11 0.68 3.60 5.14
CA THR A 11 0.66 2.15 4.91
C THR A 11 -0.47 1.46 5.68
N GLN A 12 -0.70 1.85 6.95
CA GLN A 12 -1.81 1.32 7.74
C GLN A 12 -3.19 1.71 7.20
N TRP A 13 -3.36 2.96 6.76
CA TRP A 13 -4.59 3.43 6.12
C TRP A 13 -4.87 2.69 4.82
N ALA A 14 -3.86 2.55 3.97
CA ALA A 14 -3.98 1.84 2.69
C ALA A 14 -4.38 0.38 2.89
N ASN A 15 -3.79 -0.30 3.88
CA ASN A 15 -4.17 -1.66 4.23
C ASN A 15 -5.63 -1.76 4.70
N SER A 16 -6.10 -0.78 5.48
CA SER A 16 -7.47 -0.74 5.98
C SER A 16 -8.48 -0.45 4.88
N LEU A 17 -8.17 0.48 3.98
CA LEU A 17 -8.98 0.79 2.80
C LEU A 17 -9.06 -0.39 1.83
N LEU A 18 -7.95 -1.11 1.63
CA LEU A 18 -7.94 -2.32 0.80
C LEU A 18 -8.77 -3.44 1.43
N ARG A 19 -8.74 -3.58 2.75
CA ARG A 19 -9.61 -4.52 3.47
C ARG A 19 -11.09 -4.19 3.30
N ASP A 20 -11.49 -2.93 3.36
CA ASP A 20 -12.88 -2.52 3.11
C ASP A 20 -13.36 -2.91 1.70
N VAL A 21 -12.47 -2.90 0.70
CA VAL A 21 -12.80 -3.40 -0.66
C VAL A 21 -13.09 -4.90 -0.65
N TYR A 22 -12.28 -5.71 0.06
CA TYR A 22 -12.56 -7.14 0.16
C TYR A 22 -13.84 -7.43 0.95
N ASP A 23 -14.14 -6.64 1.98
CA ASP A 23 -15.40 -6.73 2.71
C ASP A 23 -16.59 -6.41 1.78
N PHE A 24 -16.47 -5.35 0.95
CA PHE A 24 -17.45 -5.01 -0.09
C PHE A 24 -17.67 -6.15 -1.09
N ILE A 25 -16.59 -6.78 -1.60
CA ILE A 25 -16.68 -7.93 -2.51
C ILE A 25 -17.40 -9.10 -1.81
N SER A 26 -17.04 -9.41 -0.56
CA SER A 26 -17.65 -10.50 0.21
C SER A 26 -19.13 -10.27 0.46
N GLU A 27 -19.52 -9.02 0.76
CA GLU A 27 -20.93 -8.62 0.92
C GLU A 27 -21.71 -8.82 -0.40
N TYR A 28 -21.15 -8.39 -1.53
CA TYR A 28 -21.77 -8.55 -2.84
C TYR A 28 -21.96 -10.03 -3.22
N GLN A 29 -20.96 -10.87 -2.95
CA GLN A 29 -21.03 -12.31 -3.21
C GLN A 29 -22.06 -13.03 -2.34
N LYS A 30 -22.37 -12.53 -1.14
CA LYS A 30 -23.44 -13.09 -0.30
C LYS A 30 -24.84 -12.72 -0.79
N GLN A 31 -24.96 -11.63 -1.53
CA GLN A 31 -26.25 -11.09 -2.01
C GLN A 31 -26.60 -11.56 -3.41
N THR A 32 -25.65 -12.13 -4.16
CA THR A 32 -25.85 -12.51 -5.56
C THR A 32 -25.25 -13.88 -5.82
N ASP A 33 -25.90 -14.67 -6.68
CA ASP A 33 -25.34 -15.92 -7.21
C ASP A 33 -24.38 -15.67 -8.38
N THR A 34 -23.90 -14.44 -8.55
CA THR A 34 -23.05 -14.06 -9.67
C THR A 34 -21.62 -14.52 -9.40
N ILE A 35 -21.08 -15.31 -10.32
CA ILE A 35 -19.67 -15.74 -10.28
C ILE A 35 -18.83 -14.65 -10.95
N CYS A 36 -17.75 -14.21 -10.30
CA CYS A 36 -16.80 -13.31 -10.91
C CYS A 36 -16.15 -14.02 -12.12
N PRO A 37 -16.15 -13.43 -13.33
CA PRO A 37 -15.58 -14.07 -14.51
C PRO A 37 -14.05 -14.17 -14.46
N MET A 38 -13.42 -13.51 -13.49
CA MET A 38 -11.99 -13.54 -13.25
C MET A 38 -11.69 -13.99 -11.81
N GLU A 39 -10.51 -14.57 -11.62
CA GLU A 39 -9.97 -14.78 -10.28
C GLU A 39 -9.68 -13.43 -9.65
N ILE A 40 -10.25 -13.17 -8.47
CA ILE A 40 -10.07 -11.90 -7.76
C ILE A 40 -8.66 -11.90 -7.15
N PRO A 41 -7.75 -11.00 -7.57
CA PRO A 41 -6.43 -10.91 -7.00
C PRO A 41 -6.51 -10.59 -5.50
N VAL A 42 -5.62 -11.21 -4.72
CA VAL A 42 -5.52 -10.93 -3.28
C VAL A 42 -4.22 -10.21 -3.00
N PHE A 43 -4.36 -8.96 -2.58
CA PHE A 43 -3.30 -8.03 -2.22
C PHE A 43 -3.36 -7.65 -0.74
N TRP A 44 -2.21 -7.29 -0.19
CA TRP A 44 -2.10 -6.59 1.09
C TRP A 44 -0.87 -5.68 1.10
N PHE A 45 -0.92 -4.63 1.91
CA PHE A 45 0.25 -3.77 2.12
C PHE A 45 1.23 -4.44 3.08
N VAL A 46 2.53 -4.26 2.84
CA VAL A 46 3.58 -4.75 3.73
C VAL A 46 3.47 -4.10 5.11
N ALA A 47 3.94 -4.80 6.13
CA ALA A 47 4.10 -4.19 7.44
C ALA A 47 5.22 -3.14 7.38
N ALA A 48 4.95 -1.95 7.93
CA ALA A 48 5.89 -0.86 8.08
C ALA A 48 6.03 -0.48 9.57
N GLY A 49 7.20 0.01 9.95
CA GLY A 49 7.48 0.43 11.33
C GLY A 49 8.64 1.41 11.41
N LEU A 50 8.84 2.02 12.58
CA LEU A 50 9.94 2.94 12.83
C LEU A 50 11.05 2.26 13.63
N ALA A 51 12.26 2.27 13.10
CA ALA A 51 13.46 1.89 13.83
C ALA A 51 14.17 3.16 14.32
N VAL A 52 14.52 3.21 15.61
CA VAL A 52 15.23 4.35 16.21
C VAL A 52 16.60 3.86 16.67
N THR A 53 17.66 4.54 16.25
CA THR A 53 19.01 4.20 16.72
C THR A 53 19.15 4.60 18.18
N SER A 54 19.79 3.72 18.95
CA SER A 54 20.25 4.03 20.30
C SER A 54 21.77 3.99 20.28
N PHE A 55 22.40 5.16 20.22
CA PHE A 55 23.83 5.26 20.49
C PHE A 55 24.01 5.23 22.01
N LEU A 56 24.44 4.09 22.57
CA LEU A 56 25.20 4.15 23.82
C LEU A 56 26.55 4.75 23.44
N GLY A 57 26.72 6.05 23.63
CA GLY A 57 27.99 6.71 23.37
C GLY A 57 29.10 6.00 24.14
N ALA A 58 30.00 5.33 23.42
CA ALA A 58 31.35 5.17 23.91
C ALA A 58 31.88 6.59 24.16
N THR A 59 32.13 6.91 25.42
CA THR A 59 32.71 8.16 25.90
C THR A 59 34.14 8.30 25.35
N PHE A 60 34.27 8.68 24.09
CA PHE A 60 35.52 9.20 23.56
C PHE A 60 35.33 10.71 23.33
N LEU A 61 36.00 11.49 24.17
CA LEU A 61 36.23 12.95 24.02
C LEU A 61 35.07 13.90 24.40
N GLY A 62 34.30 13.57 25.44
CA GLY A 62 33.64 14.59 26.28
C GLY A 62 32.48 15.41 25.67
N ALA A 63 32.02 15.09 24.46
CA ALA A 63 30.83 15.68 23.85
C ALA A 63 29.89 14.57 23.39
N THR A 64 28.81 14.35 24.15
CA THR A 64 27.72 13.44 23.76
C THR A 64 26.73 14.20 22.89
N THR A 65 26.84 14.08 21.57
CA THR A 65 25.72 14.40 20.68
C THR A 65 24.78 13.20 20.70
N ASP A 66 23.65 13.30 21.42
CA ASP A 66 22.56 12.33 21.40
C ASP A 66 21.80 12.42 20.07
N SER A 67 22.47 12.10 18.95
CA SER A 67 21.86 12.10 17.63
C SER A 67 21.16 10.76 17.42
N LYS A 68 19.88 10.70 17.80
CA LYS A 68 19.00 9.59 17.44
C LYS A 68 18.57 9.73 15.99
N GLU A 69 18.81 8.69 15.21
CA GLU A 69 18.33 8.58 13.84
C GLU A 69 17.07 7.70 13.83
N VAL A 70 16.14 8.01 12.94
CA VAL A 70 14.91 7.25 12.78
C VAL A 70 14.77 6.83 11.33
N PHE A 71 14.46 5.56 11.13
CA PHE A 71 14.29 4.95 9.81
C PHE A 71 12.89 4.35 9.72
N LEU A 72 12.26 4.48 8.55
CA LEU A 72 11.13 3.64 8.19
C LEU A 72 11.67 2.28 7.74
N VAL A 73 11.14 1.20 8.30
CA VAL A 73 11.51 -0.17 7.96
C VAL A 73 10.27 -0.92 7.50
N GLU A 74 10.41 -1.66 6.41
CA GLU A 74 9.32 -2.41 5.79
C GLU A 74 9.72 -3.85 5.51
N LYS A 75 8.72 -4.73 5.33
CA LYS A 75 8.97 -6.09 4.85
C LYS A 75 9.53 -6.04 3.42
N LEU A 76 10.71 -6.61 3.22
CA LEU A 76 11.32 -6.76 1.90
C LEU A 76 10.44 -7.63 0.98
N ILE A 77 10.06 -7.07 -0.17
CA ILE A 77 9.46 -7.79 -1.30
C ILE A 77 10.60 -8.52 -2.04
N GLN A 78 10.57 -9.84 -2.04
CA GLN A 78 11.59 -10.69 -2.63
C GLN A 78 11.25 -11.05 -4.08
N HIS A 79 12.22 -11.54 -4.84
CA HIS A 79 11.99 -12.02 -6.22
C HIS A 79 10.87 -13.07 -6.32
N LYS A 80 10.70 -13.90 -5.29
CA LYS A 80 9.61 -14.92 -5.24
C LYS A 80 8.21 -14.30 -5.14
N ASP A 81 8.12 -13.05 -4.69
CA ASP A 81 6.86 -12.30 -4.57
C ASP A 81 6.46 -11.63 -5.91
N GLY A 82 7.24 -11.86 -6.97
CA GLY A 82 7.07 -11.27 -8.30
C GLY A 82 7.97 -10.06 -8.54
N PRO A 83 8.14 -9.64 -9.81
CA PRO A 83 8.93 -8.45 -10.11
C PRO A 83 8.23 -7.19 -9.58
N TRP A 84 9.02 -6.20 -9.22
CA TRP A 84 8.51 -4.91 -8.78
C TRP A 84 7.81 -4.18 -9.92
N ARG A 85 6.62 -3.65 -9.67
CA ARG A 85 5.82 -2.90 -10.65
C ARG A 85 5.08 -1.76 -9.98
N LYS A 86 4.78 -0.75 -10.78
CA LYS A 86 3.84 0.32 -10.44
C LYS A 86 2.56 0.11 -11.23
N TYR A 87 1.50 -0.30 -10.56
CA TYR A 87 0.20 -0.63 -11.17
C TYR A 87 -0.65 0.60 -11.43
N ILE A 88 -0.58 1.60 -10.54
CA ILE A 88 -1.26 2.90 -10.67
C ILE A 88 -0.26 3.99 -10.31
N ASN A 89 -0.27 5.09 -11.07
CA ASN A 89 0.57 6.25 -10.78
C ASN A 89 -0.18 7.24 -9.88
N ASN A 90 0.53 7.92 -8.99
CA ASN A 90 -0.01 9.01 -8.18
C ASN A 90 -0.57 10.22 -8.98
N ASN A 91 -0.27 10.33 -10.28
CA ASN A 91 -0.74 11.43 -11.14
C ASN A 91 -1.90 11.02 -12.08
N SER A 92 -2.36 9.78 -12.02
CA SER A 92 -3.37 9.24 -12.93
C SER A 92 -4.14 8.10 -12.28
N SER A 93 -5.48 8.14 -12.34
CA SER A 93 -6.32 7.02 -11.91
C SER A 93 -6.35 5.87 -12.90
N TYR A 94 -5.74 6.01 -14.07
CA TYR A 94 -5.69 4.95 -15.07
C TYR A 94 -4.64 3.90 -14.70
N PRO A 95 -4.97 2.60 -14.80
CA PRO A 95 -4.02 1.53 -14.58
C PRO A 95 -2.88 1.60 -15.61
N CYS A 96 -1.67 1.26 -15.18
CA CYS A 96 -0.52 1.11 -16.06
C CYS A 96 -0.76 -0.02 -17.05
N TYR A 97 -0.30 0.17 -18.28
CA TYR A 97 -0.35 -0.87 -19.30
C TYR A 97 0.83 -1.84 -19.17
N PHE A 98 0.55 -3.14 -19.27
CA PHE A 98 1.56 -4.21 -19.24
C PHE A 98 1.46 -5.10 -20.48
N SER A 99 2.57 -5.74 -20.83
CA SER A 99 2.63 -6.67 -21.96
C SER A 99 1.99 -8.02 -21.67
N ASN A 100 1.83 -8.39 -20.40
CA ASN A 100 1.18 -9.63 -19.98
C ASN A 100 -0.19 -9.34 -19.36
N ASN A 101 -1.13 -10.25 -19.62
CA ASN A 101 -2.52 -10.08 -19.24
C ASN A 101 -2.75 -10.11 -17.72
N GLU A 102 -1.98 -10.91 -16.98
CA GLU A 102 -2.15 -11.00 -15.52
C GLU A 102 -1.82 -9.68 -14.81
N ASP A 103 -0.76 -8.99 -15.24
CA ASP A 103 -0.39 -7.68 -14.67
C ASP A 103 -1.40 -6.59 -15.05
N CYS A 104 -1.98 -6.67 -16.26
CA CYS A 104 -3.11 -5.81 -16.64
C CYS A 104 -4.32 -6.06 -15.72
N GLN A 105 -4.69 -7.32 -15.48
CA GLN A 105 -5.79 -7.67 -14.58
C GLN A 105 -5.54 -7.23 -13.14
N ARG A 106 -4.30 -7.34 -12.65
CA ARG A 106 -3.89 -6.79 -11.35
C ARG A 106 -4.06 -5.27 -11.30
N ALA A 107 -3.62 -4.56 -12.34
CA ALA A 107 -3.76 -3.11 -12.41
C ALA A 107 -5.22 -2.66 -12.48
N GLU A 108 -6.04 -3.33 -13.29
CA GLU A 108 -7.49 -3.10 -13.39
C GLU A 108 -8.20 -3.36 -12.06
N PHE A 109 -7.86 -4.45 -11.36
CA PHE A 109 -8.39 -4.73 -10.04
C PHE A 109 -8.01 -3.64 -9.01
N LEU A 110 -6.78 -3.13 -9.04
CA LEU A 110 -6.36 -2.06 -8.16
C LEU A 110 -7.05 -0.72 -8.50
N ALA A 111 -7.39 -0.49 -9.77
CA ALA A 111 -8.20 0.67 -10.17
C ALA A 111 -9.65 0.53 -9.68
N PHE A 112 -10.20 -0.69 -9.72
CA PHE A 112 -11.47 -1.01 -9.06
C PHE A 112 -11.40 -0.77 -7.55
N CYS A 113 -10.32 -1.16 -6.88
CA CYS A 113 -10.13 -0.88 -5.45
C CYS A 113 -10.17 0.63 -5.17
N GLN A 114 -9.45 1.43 -5.95
CA GLN A 114 -9.46 2.89 -5.85
C GLN A 114 -10.89 3.45 -5.96
N HIS A 115 -11.66 2.97 -6.93
CA HIS A 115 -13.04 3.41 -7.14
C HIS A 115 -13.96 3.06 -5.97
N VAL A 116 -13.92 1.81 -5.48
CA VAL A 116 -14.72 1.36 -4.34
C VAL A 116 -14.37 2.16 -3.09
N GLN A 117 -13.08 2.37 -2.80
CA GLN A 117 -12.63 3.16 -1.65
C GLN A 117 -13.16 4.59 -1.72
N TYR A 118 -13.05 5.24 -2.88
CA TYR A 118 -13.57 6.59 -3.07
C TYR A 118 -15.07 6.67 -2.79
N TRP A 119 -15.85 5.71 -3.28
CA TRP A 119 -17.28 5.65 -3.03
C TRP A 119 -17.63 5.35 -1.55
N ARG A 120 -17.01 4.33 -0.95
CA ARG A 120 -17.24 3.89 0.44
C ARG A 120 -16.89 4.96 1.46
N THR A 121 -15.90 5.79 1.16
CA THR A 121 -15.50 6.91 2.03
C THR A 121 -16.30 8.18 1.78
N SER A 122 -17.41 8.13 1.02
CA SER A 122 -18.20 9.33 0.66
C SER A 122 -17.35 10.40 -0.04
N CYS A 123 -16.51 9.95 -0.97
CA CYS A 123 -15.60 10.78 -1.74
C CYS A 123 -14.51 11.48 -0.92
N GLN A 124 -14.20 10.99 0.28
CA GLN A 124 -13.24 11.65 1.18
C GLN A 124 -11.82 11.07 1.09
N ALA A 125 -11.66 9.78 0.77
CA ALA A 125 -10.34 9.16 0.75
C ALA A 125 -10.25 7.94 -0.18
N PHE A 126 -9.09 7.77 -0.81
CA PHE A 126 -8.73 6.54 -1.50
C PHE A 126 -7.22 6.35 -1.54
N THR A 127 -6.78 5.12 -1.79
CA THR A 127 -5.38 4.81 -2.04
C THR A 127 -5.05 4.96 -3.52
N SER A 128 -3.94 5.65 -3.79
CA SER A 128 -3.28 5.72 -5.09
C SER A 128 -1.85 5.18 -4.96
N ASP A 129 -1.08 5.29 -6.05
CA ASP A 129 0.31 4.85 -6.12
C ASP A 129 0.52 3.36 -5.81
N PHE A 130 -0.41 2.51 -6.24
CA PHE A 130 -0.29 1.08 -6.01
C PHE A 130 0.96 0.50 -6.71
N GLN A 131 1.91 0.04 -5.90
CA GLN A 131 3.18 -0.53 -6.37
C GLN A 131 3.68 -1.66 -5.46
N GLY A 132 4.43 -2.59 -6.04
CA GLY A 132 4.99 -3.74 -5.34
C GLY A 132 5.09 -4.99 -6.21
N GLY A 133 4.95 -6.17 -5.61
CA GLY A 133 4.99 -7.48 -6.26
C GLY A 133 3.63 -7.94 -6.79
N ASN A 134 3.45 -9.27 -6.90
CA ASN A 134 2.21 -9.89 -7.39
C ASN A 134 1.05 -9.82 -6.39
N THR A 135 1.36 -9.82 -5.08
CA THR A 135 0.38 -9.76 -3.97
C THR A 135 0.77 -8.81 -2.85
N LEU A 136 2.03 -8.38 -2.79
CA LEU A 136 2.55 -7.46 -1.78
C LEU A 136 2.63 -6.05 -2.35
N LEU A 137 2.03 -5.08 -1.67
CA LEU A 137 2.10 -3.66 -2.02
C LEU A 137 2.88 -2.88 -0.97
N THR A 138 3.48 -1.76 -1.35
CA THR A 138 4.14 -0.84 -0.42
C THR A 138 4.08 0.60 -0.94
N ASP A 139 4.58 1.56 -0.15
CA ASP A 139 4.64 2.99 -0.45
C ASP A 139 3.33 3.55 -1.06
N PRO A 140 2.19 3.43 -0.34
CA PRO A 140 0.94 3.98 -0.83
C PRO A 140 0.92 5.51 -0.72
N GLN A 141 0.11 6.14 -1.57
CA GLN A 141 -0.32 7.52 -1.40
C GLN A 141 -1.80 7.56 -1.03
N ILE A 142 -2.14 8.11 0.13
CA ILE A 142 -3.54 8.40 0.47
C ILE A 142 -3.94 9.76 -0.12
N ILE A 143 -4.99 9.77 -0.92
CA ILE A 143 -5.57 10.99 -1.49
C ILE A 143 -6.83 11.33 -0.70
N THR A 144 -6.86 12.54 -0.13
CA THR A 144 -8.02 13.07 0.63
C THR A 144 -8.61 14.35 0.04
N HIS A 145 -8.00 14.87 -1.02
CA HIS A 145 -8.43 16.04 -1.78
C HIS A 145 -8.41 15.66 -3.28
N PRO A 146 -9.41 14.90 -3.74
CA PRO A 146 -9.50 14.34 -5.09
C PRO A 146 -9.63 15.39 -6.19
#